data_AF-A0A356X1R0-F1
#
_entry.id   AF-A0A356X1R0-F1
#
_cell.length_a   1.000
_cell.length_b   1.000
_cell.length_c   1.000
_cell.angle_alpha   90.00
_cell.angle_beta   90.00
_cell.angle_gamma   90.00
#
_symmetry.space_group_name_H-M   'P 1'
#
loop_
_entity.id
_entity.type
_entity.pdbx_description
1 polymer ?
#
loop_
_entity_poly.entity_id
_entity_poly.type
_entity_poly.pdbx_seq_one_letter_code
_entity_poly.pdbx_strand_id
1 'polypeptide(L)'
;MGIRTEAGVSEIVEVHEETGEFSVLITFTEATPRALRFNPSDPEQLVVVMQRRGVQALWLTTLETIDSDLKNVPDIAFENGSVFDPEWHPSGKRVLFTVDAQPAMNIYEYDLESGEILQLTNSAYNAMEASYSPDGSKIAYVLQVVNERKVAILERSDFLNEPVSEGVLYSGEDLQEALNRPLLGAGRLDSLSAFEITSYKGNLRWLKPRMMYPVLQEKSGSYQYGVGFSSIDLLSSQAYSVELTGIQNRLWYDLTYTNKMFYPGAELSVYSDPQFFVASNQNGERFSLMRQDRGVSLSLPFEYRFRGDTRLSSISFSPEVKAEQFKYYNLQPEAITDFNTRYRAGMFSQLNIGVLTLPRDVQPSSGISVFGLYEQTLNELEFEIPTPIGTLPRQLDNQWSAYYGVFGFVSPLRRWNQSLRMDLRFLQQSESPIYSNDTILPMGFSNDVFANYEPLNGAGSQNLARFSTRYTIPLFYPDNGFLTVPAYLSSIYLTTFTHTLTDMNSKDLVASSRS
;
A
#
# COMPACT_ATOMS: atom_id res chain seq x y z
N MET A 1 15.73 22.74 -23.26
CA MET A 1 14.31 22.67 -23.71
C MET A 1 13.77 21.27 -23.46
N GLY A 2 12.46 21.13 -23.24
CA GLY A 2 11.81 19.85 -22.97
C GLY A 2 10.34 19.86 -23.38
N ILE A 3 9.70 18.68 -23.28
CA ILE A 3 8.26 18.52 -23.47
C ILE A 3 7.61 18.45 -22.09
N ARG A 4 6.57 19.26 -21.88
CA ARG A 4 5.75 19.26 -20.67
C ARG A 4 4.33 18.88 -21.03
N THR A 5 3.70 18.01 -20.23
CA THR A 5 2.28 17.70 -20.38
C THR A 5 1.56 18.01 -19.07
N GLU A 6 0.60 18.92 -19.13
CA GLU A 6 -0.22 19.33 -17.98
C GLU A 6 -1.70 19.36 -18.38
N ALA A 7 -2.55 18.71 -17.58
CA ALA A 7 -4.01 18.68 -17.79
C ALA A 7 -4.47 18.27 -19.21
N GLY A 8 -3.67 17.46 -19.93
CA GLY A 8 -3.98 17.01 -21.29
C GLY A 8 -3.49 17.95 -22.40
N VAL A 9 -2.89 19.08 -22.05
CA VAL A 9 -2.20 19.99 -22.97
C VAL A 9 -0.72 19.63 -22.98
N SER A 10 -0.10 19.63 -24.16
CA SER A 10 1.34 19.39 -24.28
C SER A 10 2.04 20.63 -24.81
N GLU A 11 3.18 20.93 -24.22
CA GLU A 11 3.92 22.17 -24.42
C GLU A 11 5.39 21.86 -24.73
N ILE A 12 6.00 22.63 -25.63
CA ILE A 12 7.46 22.75 -25.71
C ILE A 12 7.86 23.89 -24.79
N VAL A 13 8.77 23.60 -23.86
CA VAL A 13 9.23 24.56 -22.86
C VAL A 13 10.75 24.75 -22.95
N GLU A 14 11.19 25.97 -22.73
CA GLU A 14 12.58 26.26 -22.40
C GLU A 14 12.76 26.21 -20.89
N VAL A 15 13.82 25.55 -20.42
CA VAL A 15 14.09 25.38 -18.99
C VAL A 15 15.38 26.14 -18.67
N HIS A 16 15.31 27.09 -17.74
CA HIS A 16 16.46 27.82 -17.26
C HIS A 16 17.24 26.95 -16.26
N GLU A 17 18.46 26.53 -16.64
CA GLU A 17 19.23 25.54 -15.88
C GLU A 17 19.56 25.96 -14.44
N GLU A 18 19.73 27.26 -14.18
CA GLU A 18 20.11 27.77 -12.85
C GLU A 18 18.95 27.84 -11.86
N THR A 19 17.74 28.17 -12.34
CA THR A 19 16.56 28.40 -11.48
C THR A 19 15.59 27.22 -11.49
N GLY A 20 15.62 26.39 -12.53
CA GLY A 20 14.60 25.37 -12.79
C GLY A 20 13.25 25.95 -13.23
N GLU A 21 13.16 27.27 -13.41
CA GLU A 21 11.98 27.91 -14.02
C GLU A 21 11.93 27.59 -15.51
N PHE A 22 10.72 27.63 -16.07
CA PHE A 22 10.51 27.35 -17.49
C PHE A 22 9.63 28.40 -18.14
N SER A 23 9.85 28.62 -19.44
CA SER A 23 9.01 29.44 -20.30
C SER A 23 8.34 28.54 -21.34
N VAL A 24 7.06 28.78 -21.61
CA VAL A 24 6.31 28.05 -22.64
C VAL A 24 6.64 28.69 -23.98
N LEU A 25 7.19 27.91 -24.90
CA LEU A 25 7.46 28.36 -26.27
C LEU A 25 6.24 28.11 -27.16
N ILE A 26 5.72 26.88 -27.12
CA ILE A 26 4.63 26.44 -28.01
C ILE A 26 3.68 25.53 -27.24
N THR A 27 2.38 25.72 -27.46
CA THR A 27 1.31 24.91 -26.87
C THR A 27 0.57 24.15 -27.96
N PHE A 28 0.42 22.84 -27.79
CA PHE A 28 -0.32 21.97 -28.71
C PHE A 28 -1.64 21.52 -28.11
N THR A 29 -2.73 21.79 -28.84
CA THR A 29 -4.10 21.41 -28.45
C THR A 29 -4.60 20.17 -29.19
N GLU A 30 -4.19 19.98 -30.44
CA GLU A 30 -4.69 18.89 -31.30
C GLU A 30 -3.64 17.80 -31.63
N ALA A 31 -2.42 17.95 -31.12
CA ALA A 31 -1.33 17.03 -31.34
C ALA A 31 -0.49 16.86 -30.06
N THR A 32 0.15 15.71 -29.92
CA THR A 32 1.00 15.39 -28.76
C THR A 32 2.45 15.23 -29.21
N PRO A 33 3.38 16.11 -28.80
CA PRO A 33 4.80 15.89 -29.01
C PRO A 33 5.26 14.66 -28.25
N ARG A 34 6.01 13.79 -28.94
CA ARG A 34 6.56 12.54 -28.40
C ARG A 34 8.07 12.63 -28.21
N ALA A 35 8.75 13.28 -29.15
CA ALA A 35 10.18 13.51 -29.07
C ALA A 35 10.55 14.78 -29.85
N LEU A 36 11.63 15.42 -29.44
CA LEU A 36 12.24 16.56 -30.12
C LEU A 36 13.75 16.47 -29.99
N ARG A 37 14.48 16.73 -31.09
CA ARG A 37 15.95 16.82 -31.12
C ARG A 37 16.43 17.94 -32.03
N PHE A 38 17.37 18.74 -31.55
CA PHE A 38 18.05 19.75 -32.35
C PHE A 38 19.12 19.11 -33.22
N ASN A 39 19.29 19.63 -34.44
CA ASN A 39 20.37 19.22 -35.30
C ASN A 39 21.71 19.73 -34.69
N PRO A 40 22.67 18.83 -34.43
CA PRO A 40 23.93 19.20 -33.78
C PRO A 40 24.85 20.07 -34.65
N SER A 41 24.68 20.05 -35.98
CA SER A 41 25.46 20.88 -36.91
C SER A 41 24.75 22.18 -37.31
N ASP A 42 23.44 22.26 -37.12
CA ASP A 42 22.62 23.44 -37.40
C ASP A 42 21.52 23.61 -36.34
N PRO A 43 21.77 24.36 -35.25
CA PRO A 43 20.84 24.46 -34.12
C PRO A 43 19.48 25.11 -34.43
N GLU A 44 19.31 25.75 -35.58
CA GLU A 44 18.01 26.28 -36.01
C GLU A 44 17.07 25.17 -36.49
N GLN A 45 17.65 24.08 -37.01
CA GLN A 45 16.91 22.92 -37.47
C GLN A 45 16.69 21.93 -36.33
N LEU A 46 15.48 21.37 -36.29
CA LEU A 46 15.13 20.34 -35.34
C LEU A 46 14.19 19.31 -35.96
N VAL A 47 14.19 18.13 -35.38
CA VAL A 47 13.25 17.05 -35.72
C VAL A 47 12.26 16.88 -34.58
N VAL A 48 10.99 16.76 -34.91
CA VAL A 48 9.91 16.50 -33.95
C VAL A 48 9.15 15.26 -34.37
N VAL A 49 8.92 14.36 -33.42
CA VAL A 49 7.92 13.32 -33.56
C VAL A 49 6.65 13.79 -32.86
N MET A 50 5.57 13.90 -33.63
CA MET A 50 4.25 14.27 -33.14
C MET A 50 3.28 13.12 -33.37
N GLN A 51 2.38 12.93 -32.41
CA GLN A 51 1.19 12.13 -32.61
C GLN A 51 -0.02 13.04 -32.86
N ARG A 52 -0.62 12.94 -34.04
CA ARG A 52 -1.82 13.70 -34.44
C ARG A 52 -2.88 12.72 -34.94
N ARG A 53 -4.01 12.65 -34.24
CA ARG A 53 -5.21 11.88 -34.64
C ARG A 53 -4.91 10.42 -35.06
N GLY A 54 -4.02 9.76 -34.31
CA GLY A 54 -3.66 8.35 -34.51
C GLY A 54 -2.46 8.13 -35.44
N VAL A 55 -1.99 9.17 -36.14
CA VAL A 55 -0.76 9.11 -36.93
C VAL A 55 0.39 9.64 -36.06
N GLN A 56 1.43 8.83 -35.86
CA GLN A 56 2.66 9.27 -35.21
C GLN A 56 3.80 9.28 -36.22
N ALA A 57 4.24 10.48 -36.53
CA ALA A 57 5.10 10.76 -37.67
C ALA A 57 6.17 11.80 -37.29
N LEU A 58 7.07 12.06 -38.22
CA LEU A 58 8.23 12.91 -38.02
C LEU A 58 8.16 14.12 -38.95
N TRP A 59 8.49 15.29 -38.38
CA TRP A 59 8.62 16.57 -39.07
C TRP A 59 10.03 17.13 -38.87
N LEU A 60 10.60 17.67 -39.93
CA LEU A 60 11.80 18.49 -39.95
C LEU A 60 11.38 19.95 -40.02
N THR A 61 11.79 20.74 -39.04
CA THR A 61 11.26 22.10 -38.85
C THR A 61 12.26 22.99 -38.11
N THR A 62 11.86 24.23 -37.82
CA THR A 62 12.59 25.18 -36.98
C THR A 62 11.67 25.68 -35.87
N LEU A 63 12.22 26.32 -34.83
CA LEU A 63 11.40 26.91 -33.78
C LEU A 63 10.47 28.04 -34.29
N GLU A 64 10.82 28.68 -35.41
CA GLU A 64 10.03 29.76 -36.00
C GLU A 64 8.85 29.23 -36.83
N THR A 65 9.04 28.10 -37.52
CA THR A 65 8.07 27.56 -38.50
C THR A 65 7.29 26.34 -38.00
N ILE A 66 7.64 25.78 -36.85
CA ILE A 66 7.00 24.57 -36.29
C ILE A 66 5.47 24.66 -36.19
N ASP A 67 4.88 25.80 -35.84
CA ASP A 67 3.42 25.93 -35.79
C ASP A 67 2.77 25.83 -37.20
N SER A 68 3.44 26.33 -38.25
CA SER A 68 2.96 26.17 -39.63
C SER A 68 3.27 24.79 -40.19
N ASP A 69 4.45 24.24 -39.92
CA ASP A 69 4.92 22.97 -40.48
C ASP A 69 4.11 21.80 -39.93
N LEU A 70 3.77 21.84 -38.64
CA LEU A 70 2.92 20.82 -38.02
C LEU A 70 1.46 20.83 -38.48
N LYS A 71 1.01 21.87 -39.19
CA LYS A 71 -0.31 21.89 -39.85
C LYS A 71 -0.27 21.18 -41.20
N ASN A 72 0.89 21.13 -41.84
CA ASN A 72 1.12 20.40 -43.07
C ASN A 72 1.21 18.89 -42.82
N VAL A 73 1.39 18.11 -43.90
CA VAL A 73 1.68 16.68 -43.81
C VAL A 73 3.10 16.46 -43.24
N PRO A 74 3.34 15.37 -42.50
CA PRO A 74 4.68 15.01 -42.02
C PRO A 74 5.65 14.74 -43.18
N ASP A 75 6.94 15.00 -42.93
CA ASP A 75 8.01 14.61 -43.85
C ASP A 75 8.15 13.08 -43.92
N ILE A 76 7.95 12.38 -42.79
CA ILE A 76 8.06 10.92 -42.73
C ILE A 76 6.89 10.34 -41.94
N ALA A 77 6.07 9.53 -42.61
CA ALA A 77 5.01 8.73 -42.01
C ALA A 77 4.96 7.34 -42.63
N PHE A 78 4.53 6.33 -41.86
CA PHE A 78 4.43 4.94 -42.29
C PHE A 78 2.96 4.49 -42.23
N GLU A 79 2.48 3.78 -43.26
CA GLU A 79 1.05 3.44 -43.38
C GLU A 79 0.60 2.51 -42.25
N ASN A 80 1.46 1.54 -41.91
CA ASN A 80 1.23 0.53 -40.90
C ASN A 80 2.26 0.58 -39.76
N GLY A 81 2.74 1.77 -39.42
CA GLY A 81 3.69 1.93 -38.32
C GLY A 81 3.78 3.34 -37.75
N SER A 82 4.25 3.41 -36.50
CA SER A 82 4.51 4.67 -35.80
C SER A 82 6.01 4.95 -35.74
N VAL A 83 6.40 6.21 -35.91
CA VAL A 83 7.79 6.65 -35.85
C VAL A 83 8.15 7.07 -34.42
N PHE A 84 9.29 6.60 -33.89
CA PHE A 84 9.78 6.86 -32.54
C PHE A 84 11.26 7.26 -32.53
N ASP A 85 11.72 7.72 -31.37
CA ASP A 85 13.14 7.86 -31.02
C ASP A 85 14.02 8.50 -32.10
N PRO A 86 13.67 9.72 -32.56
CA PRO A 86 14.49 10.40 -33.56
C PRO A 86 15.85 10.77 -32.93
N GLU A 87 16.93 10.59 -33.67
CA GLU A 87 18.27 11.00 -33.25
C GLU A 87 19.08 11.50 -34.45
N TRP A 88 19.73 12.66 -34.32
CA TRP A 88 20.56 13.20 -35.39
C TRP A 88 21.92 12.49 -35.47
N HIS A 89 22.39 12.28 -36.70
CA HIS A 89 23.79 11.98 -36.94
C HIS A 89 24.67 13.17 -36.56
N PRO A 90 25.90 12.96 -36.02
CA PRO A 90 26.80 14.05 -35.64
C PRO A 90 27.09 15.06 -36.76
N SER A 91 27.04 14.62 -38.02
CA SER A 91 27.20 15.51 -39.19
C SER A 91 25.98 16.38 -39.51
N GLY A 92 24.85 16.18 -38.84
CA GLY A 92 23.60 16.91 -39.07
C GLY A 92 22.89 16.62 -40.41
N LYS A 93 23.38 15.65 -41.19
CA LYS A 93 22.82 15.32 -42.51
C LYS A 93 21.88 14.11 -42.53
N ARG A 94 21.75 13.40 -41.40
CA ARG A 94 20.96 12.18 -41.30
C ARG A 94 20.23 12.11 -39.97
N VAL A 95 19.10 11.41 -39.95
CA VAL A 95 18.28 11.19 -38.74
C VAL A 95 17.97 9.71 -38.61
N LEU A 96 18.34 9.11 -37.49
CA LEU A 96 17.82 7.81 -37.09
C LEU A 96 16.43 7.95 -36.51
N PHE A 97 15.62 6.92 -36.68
CA PHE A 97 14.37 6.76 -35.97
C PHE A 97 14.00 5.28 -35.93
N THR A 98 13.11 4.94 -35.01
CA THR A 98 12.55 3.60 -34.92
C THR A 98 11.17 3.60 -35.55
N VAL A 99 10.84 2.55 -36.30
CA VAL A 99 9.47 2.35 -36.83
C VAL A 99 8.88 1.10 -36.21
N ASP A 100 7.70 1.25 -35.60
CA ASP A 100 6.88 0.14 -35.13
C ASP A 100 5.97 -0.38 -36.23
N ALA A 101 6.57 -1.12 -37.16
CA ALA A 101 5.86 -1.86 -38.19
C ALA A 101 5.83 -3.35 -37.84
N GLN A 102 4.76 -4.06 -38.20
CA GLN A 102 4.70 -5.51 -38.03
C GLN A 102 5.74 -6.21 -38.93
N PRO A 103 6.44 -7.27 -38.47
CA PRO A 103 6.21 -8.01 -37.21
C PRO A 103 7.03 -7.52 -36.00
N ALA A 104 7.97 -6.58 -36.15
CA ALA A 104 8.83 -6.10 -35.07
C ALA A 104 9.37 -4.68 -35.36
N MET A 105 9.64 -3.92 -34.31
CA MET A 105 10.25 -2.59 -34.42
C MET A 105 11.68 -2.69 -34.99
N ASN A 106 12.00 -1.81 -35.92
CA ASN A 106 13.34 -1.73 -36.53
C ASN A 106 13.83 -0.28 -36.63
N ILE A 107 15.14 -0.13 -36.85
CA ILE A 107 15.84 1.15 -36.92
C ILE A 107 16.00 1.55 -38.38
N TYR A 108 15.70 2.80 -38.67
CA TYR A 108 15.76 3.41 -40.00
C TYR A 108 16.62 4.67 -39.94
N GLU A 109 17.18 5.06 -41.09
CA GLU A 109 17.96 6.27 -41.29
C GLU A 109 17.34 7.07 -42.44
N TYR A 110 17.04 8.34 -42.21
CA TYR A 110 16.69 9.30 -43.26
C TYR A 110 17.90 10.14 -43.61
N ASP A 111 18.25 10.19 -44.90
CA ASP A 111 19.31 11.05 -45.42
C ASP A 111 18.69 12.32 -46.02
N LEU A 112 19.04 13.47 -45.45
CA LEU A 112 18.44 14.76 -45.81
C LEU A 112 18.88 15.26 -47.20
N GLU A 113 20.01 14.77 -47.72
CA GLU A 113 20.58 15.24 -48.99
C GLU A 113 19.94 14.51 -50.18
N SER A 114 19.71 13.22 -50.02
CA SER A 114 19.07 12.37 -51.03
C SER A 114 17.55 12.27 -50.90
N GLY A 115 17.01 12.49 -49.70
CA GLY A 115 15.60 12.23 -49.36
C GLY A 115 15.29 10.74 -49.21
N GLU A 116 16.30 9.87 -49.20
CA GLU A 116 16.10 8.42 -49.07
C GLU A 116 15.95 7.99 -47.60
N ILE A 117 15.07 7.01 -47.38
CA ILE A 117 14.93 6.31 -46.10
C ILE A 117 15.49 4.90 -46.26
N LEU A 118 16.44 4.54 -45.41
CA LEU A 118 17.09 3.23 -45.38
C LEU A 118 16.72 2.47 -44.10
N GLN A 119 16.33 1.21 -44.23
CA GLN A 119 16.22 0.30 -43.10
C GLN A 119 17.62 -0.20 -42.71
N LEU A 120 18.02 0.01 -41.45
CA LEU A 120 19.34 -0.37 -40.96
C LEU A 120 19.35 -1.75 -40.29
N THR A 121 18.22 -2.14 -39.67
CA THR A 121 18.08 -3.43 -38.99
C THR A 121 16.87 -4.21 -39.49
N ASN A 122 16.97 -5.54 -39.48
CA ASN A 122 15.85 -6.45 -39.71
C ASN A 122 15.88 -7.55 -38.65
N SER A 123 15.52 -7.16 -37.43
CA SER A 123 15.55 -8.03 -36.27
C SER A 123 14.27 -8.87 -36.19
N ALA A 124 14.42 -10.14 -35.81
CA ALA A 124 13.28 -11.02 -35.51
C ALA A 124 12.51 -10.61 -34.24
N TYR A 125 13.08 -9.68 -33.47
CA TYR A 125 12.49 -9.02 -32.30
C TYR A 125 12.67 -7.50 -32.39
N ASN A 126 12.24 -6.73 -31.40
CA ASN A 126 12.31 -5.26 -31.48
C ASN A 126 13.75 -4.73 -31.33
N ALA A 127 14.14 -3.84 -32.26
CA ALA A 127 15.30 -2.96 -32.16
C ALA A 127 14.80 -1.50 -32.10
N MET A 128 15.14 -0.78 -31.03
CA MET A 128 14.60 0.56 -30.73
C MET A 128 15.63 1.47 -30.03
N GLU A 129 15.28 2.74 -29.81
CA GLU A 129 16.07 3.71 -29.02
C GLU A 129 17.54 3.81 -29.49
N ALA A 130 17.75 3.93 -30.80
CA ALA A 130 19.10 3.99 -31.37
C ALA A 130 19.75 5.37 -31.20
N SER A 131 21.06 5.41 -30.99
CA SER A 131 21.86 6.63 -31.01
C SER A 131 23.22 6.38 -31.66
N TYR A 132 23.72 7.38 -32.39
CA TYR A 132 25.02 7.28 -33.06
C TYR A 132 26.18 7.37 -32.07
N SER A 133 27.29 6.73 -32.44
CA SER A 133 28.58 7.07 -31.85
C SER A 133 28.97 8.52 -32.19
N PRO A 134 29.81 9.19 -31.38
CA PRO A 134 30.22 10.58 -31.64
C PRO A 134 30.89 10.81 -33.00
N ASP A 135 31.52 9.77 -33.55
CA ASP A 135 32.13 9.78 -34.89
C ASP A 135 31.19 9.32 -36.01
N GLY A 136 29.96 8.91 -35.69
CA GLY A 136 28.94 8.46 -36.64
C GLY A 136 29.18 7.09 -37.28
N SER A 137 30.24 6.38 -36.85
CA SER A 137 30.66 5.10 -37.45
C SER A 137 29.86 3.90 -36.92
N LYS A 138 29.12 4.05 -35.83
CA LYS A 138 28.32 3.00 -35.18
C LYS A 138 27.01 3.54 -34.66
N ILE A 139 26.10 2.63 -34.32
CA ILE A 139 24.93 2.92 -33.50
C ILE A 139 24.91 2.02 -32.27
N ALA A 140 24.50 2.56 -31.13
CA ALA A 140 24.06 1.80 -29.97
C ALA A 140 22.54 1.78 -29.94
N TYR A 141 21.92 0.66 -29.60
CA TYR A 141 20.45 0.53 -29.58
C TYR A 141 19.98 -0.52 -28.56
N VAL A 142 18.69 -0.48 -28.24
CA VAL A 142 18.05 -1.47 -27.37
C VAL A 142 17.51 -2.61 -28.21
N LEU A 143 18.06 -3.80 -28.00
CA LEU A 143 17.55 -5.05 -28.55
C LEU A 143 16.69 -5.75 -27.50
N GLN A 144 15.40 -5.90 -27.78
CA GLN A 144 14.49 -6.67 -26.94
C GLN A 144 14.41 -8.11 -27.44
N VAL A 145 14.93 -9.07 -26.69
CA VAL A 145 14.82 -10.50 -27.02
C VAL A 145 13.87 -11.16 -26.02
N VAL A 146 12.69 -11.56 -26.48
CA VAL A 146 11.60 -12.08 -25.63
C VAL A 146 11.24 -11.07 -24.53
N ASN A 147 11.65 -11.29 -23.28
CA ASN A 147 11.34 -10.45 -22.12
C ASN A 147 12.58 -9.72 -21.56
N GLU A 148 13.71 -9.77 -22.27
CA GLU A 148 14.96 -9.13 -21.86
C GLU A 148 15.29 -7.97 -22.80
N ARG A 149 15.72 -6.83 -22.26
CA ARG A 149 16.23 -5.68 -23.03
C ARG A 149 17.75 -5.60 -22.85
N LYS A 150 18.49 -5.61 -23.95
CA LYS A 150 19.95 -5.53 -23.98
C LYS A 150 20.38 -4.31 -24.76
N VAL A 151 21.51 -3.72 -24.38
CA VAL A 151 22.19 -2.73 -25.22
C VAL A 151 23.06 -3.47 -26.21
N ALA A 152 22.89 -3.16 -27.50
CA ALA A 152 23.66 -3.71 -28.60
C ALA A 152 24.37 -2.58 -29.37
N ILE A 153 25.47 -2.91 -30.05
CA ILE A 153 26.21 -2.00 -30.92
C ILE A 153 26.21 -2.60 -32.33
N LEU A 154 25.97 -1.78 -33.34
CA LEU A 154 26.03 -2.16 -34.75
C LEU A 154 26.99 -1.21 -35.49
N GLU A 155 27.96 -1.78 -36.20
CA GLU A 155 28.89 -1.04 -37.05
C GLU A 155 28.20 -0.57 -38.33
N ARG A 156 28.55 0.61 -38.84
CA ARG A 156 27.97 1.14 -40.09
C ARG A 156 28.20 0.24 -41.31
N SER A 157 29.29 -0.53 -41.32
CA SER A 157 29.57 -1.51 -42.39
C SER A 157 28.57 -2.66 -42.42
N ASP A 158 27.92 -2.94 -41.28
CA ASP A 158 27.02 -4.08 -41.09
C ASP A 158 25.55 -3.67 -41.17
N PHE A 159 25.27 -2.40 -41.49
CA PHE A 159 23.91 -1.92 -41.72
C PHE A 159 23.30 -2.63 -42.93
N LEU A 160 22.03 -2.99 -42.79
CA LEU A 160 21.26 -3.60 -43.87
C LEU A 160 21.18 -2.68 -45.10
N ASN A 161 21.00 -1.37 -44.87
CA ASN A 161 20.90 -0.32 -45.89
C ASN A 161 19.88 -0.65 -47.00
N GLU A 162 18.76 -1.26 -46.64
CA GLU A 162 17.68 -1.55 -47.59
C GLU A 162 16.81 -0.31 -47.80
N PRO A 163 16.69 0.23 -49.03
CA PRO A 163 15.82 1.36 -49.29
C PRO A 163 14.35 1.03 -49.03
N VAL A 164 13.66 1.92 -48.32
CA VAL A 164 12.22 1.78 -48.05
C VAL A 164 11.43 2.14 -49.31
N SER A 165 10.55 1.24 -49.75
CA SER A 165 9.68 1.48 -50.91
C SER A 165 8.56 2.49 -50.61
N GLU A 166 8.19 3.31 -51.59
CA GLU A 166 7.11 4.31 -51.47
C GLU A 166 5.78 3.72 -50.96
N GLY A 167 5.45 2.47 -51.31
CA GLY A 167 4.21 1.81 -50.88
C GLY A 167 4.11 1.47 -49.40
N VAL A 168 5.18 1.67 -48.62
CA VAL A 168 5.20 1.48 -47.15
C VAL A 168 5.05 2.84 -46.43
N LEU A 169 5.35 3.94 -47.12
CA LEU A 169 5.20 5.29 -46.61
C LEU A 169 3.75 5.71 -46.69
N TYR A 170 3.25 6.28 -45.60
CA TYR A 170 1.92 6.87 -45.61
C TYR A 170 1.98 8.22 -46.33
N SER A 171 1.23 8.38 -47.40
CA SER A 171 1.23 9.61 -48.19
C SER A 171 -0.13 9.85 -48.88
N GLY A 172 -0.25 10.98 -49.57
CA GLY A 172 -1.43 11.28 -50.39
C GLY A 172 -2.70 11.65 -49.62
N GLU A 173 -3.85 11.45 -50.26
CA GLU A 173 -5.17 11.80 -49.72
C GLU A 173 -5.52 11.02 -48.46
N ASP A 174 -5.14 9.73 -48.37
CA ASP A 174 -5.44 8.88 -47.23
C ASP A 174 -4.77 9.39 -45.94
N LEU A 175 -3.53 9.88 -46.03
CA LEU A 175 -2.82 10.50 -44.90
C LEU A 175 -3.52 11.81 -44.49
N GLN A 176 -3.91 12.64 -45.45
CA GLN A 176 -4.63 13.88 -45.16
C GLN A 176 -5.99 13.61 -44.51
N GLU A 177 -6.71 12.58 -44.96
CA GLU A 177 -7.95 12.16 -44.33
C GLU A 177 -7.70 11.71 -42.89
N ALA A 178 -6.73 10.83 -42.65
CA ALA A 178 -6.40 10.33 -41.31
C ALA A 178 -6.03 11.47 -40.35
N LEU A 179 -5.19 12.41 -40.82
CA LEU A 179 -4.80 13.58 -40.07
C LEU A 179 -5.94 14.59 -39.83
N ASN A 180 -7.06 14.47 -40.54
CA ASN A 180 -8.25 15.32 -40.41
C ASN A 180 -9.46 14.59 -39.81
N ARG A 181 -9.32 13.31 -39.42
CA ARG A 181 -10.41 12.54 -38.82
C ARG A 181 -10.95 13.24 -37.55
N PRO A 182 -12.28 13.33 -37.37
CA PRO A 182 -12.85 13.92 -36.18
C PRO A 182 -12.50 13.06 -34.96
N LEU A 183 -11.98 13.71 -33.91
CA LEU A 183 -11.68 13.04 -32.66
C LEU A 183 -12.98 12.66 -31.95
N LEU A 184 -13.27 11.36 -31.87
CA LEU A 184 -14.41 10.84 -31.12
C LEU A 184 -14.19 11.10 -29.62
N GLY A 185 -15.07 11.88 -29.00
CA GLY A 185 -15.01 12.20 -27.56
C GLY A 185 -14.14 13.39 -27.16
N ALA A 186 -13.45 14.05 -28.12
CA ALA A 186 -12.60 15.21 -27.83
C ALA A 186 -13.33 16.56 -27.81
N GLY A 187 -14.62 16.62 -28.15
CA GLY A 187 -15.44 17.84 -28.02
C GLY A 187 -15.58 18.40 -26.60
N ARG A 188 -14.86 17.83 -25.63
CA ARG A 188 -14.70 18.31 -24.25
C ARG A 188 -13.30 18.88 -23.94
N LEU A 189 -12.30 18.70 -24.80
CA LEU A 189 -10.93 19.18 -24.53
C LEU A 189 -10.82 20.70 -24.57
N ASP A 190 -11.51 21.39 -25.49
CA ASP A 190 -11.59 22.86 -25.50
C ASP A 190 -12.25 23.45 -24.24
N SER A 191 -13.01 22.63 -23.50
CA SER A 191 -13.62 23.01 -22.23
C SER A 191 -12.73 22.75 -21.01
N LEU A 192 -11.56 22.10 -21.16
CA LEU A 192 -10.65 21.84 -20.03
C LEU A 192 -10.06 23.12 -19.44
N SER A 193 -9.84 24.16 -20.26
CA SER A 193 -9.48 25.50 -19.79
C SER A 193 -10.57 26.17 -18.95
N ALA A 194 -11.82 25.67 -19.04
CA ALA A 194 -12.95 26.13 -18.23
C ALA A 194 -13.17 25.32 -16.94
N PHE A 195 -12.42 24.23 -16.72
CA PHE A 195 -12.49 23.51 -15.45
C PHE A 195 -11.58 24.19 -14.43
N GLU A 196 -12.22 24.83 -13.44
CA GLU A 196 -11.51 25.33 -12.28
C GLU A 196 -11.06 24.15 -11.42
N ILE A 197 -9.74 23.91 -11.36
CA ILE A 197 -9.17 22.93 -10.43
C ILE A 197 -9.39 23.48 -9.02
N THR A 198 -10.39 22.93 -8.34
CA THR A 198 -10.69 23.26 -6.96
C THR A 198 -10.21 22.14 -6.05
N SER A 199 -9.71 22.51 -4.87
CA SER A 199 -9.40 21.53 -3.82
C SER A 199 -10.65 20.73 -3.50
N TYR A 200 -10.52 19.40 -3.43
CA TYR A 200 -11.63 18.52 -3.08
C TYR A 200 -12.25 18.95 -1.75
N LYS A 201 -13.55 19.26 -1.78
CA LYS A 201 -14.35 19.47 -0.57
C LYS A 201 -15.18 18.23 -0.34
N GLY A 202 -14.86 17.49 0.72
CA GLY A 202 -15.59 16.29 1.11
C GLY A 202 -17.09 16.58 1.27
N ASN A 203 -17.92 15.73 0.69
CA ASN A 203 -19.38 15.81 0.85
C ASN A 203 -19.85 14.84 1.94
N LEU A 204 -20.67 15.31 2.89
CA LEU A 204 -21.26 14.53 3.98
C LEU A 204 -22.07 13.28 3.54
N ARG A 205 -22.34 13.09 2.24
CA ARG A 205 -22.92 11.85 1.71
C ARG A 205 -22.20 10.57 2.14
N TRP A 206 -20.89 10.64 2.39
CA TRP A 206 -20.13 9.49 2.87
C TRP A 206 -20.55 9.05 4.29
N LEU A 207 -21.23 9.89 5.07
CA LEU A 207 -21.76 9.51 6.39
C LEU A 207 -22.84 8.43 6.30
N LYS A 208 -23.49 8.26 5.15
CA LYS A 208 -24.42 7.14 4.92
C LYS A 208 -23.65 5.81 4.93
N PRO A 209 -24.07 4.80 5.71
CA PRO A 209 -23.42 3.48 5.71
C PRO A 209 -23.33 2.92 4.29
N ARG A 210 -22.12 2.51 3.88
CA ARG A 210 -21.88 1.85 2.59
C ARG A 210 -21.90 0.33 2.73
N MET A 211 -21.55 -0.17 3.91
CA MET A 211 -21.57 -1.59 4.23
C MET A 211 -22.36 -1.82 5.50
N MET A 212 -23.14 -2.90 5.52
CA MET A 212 -23.83 -3.43 6.68
C MET A 212 -23.60 -4.93 6.73
N TYR A 213 -23.33 -5.47 7.91
CA TYR A 213 -23.01 -6.89 8.07
C TYR A 213 -23.52 -7.42 9.41
N PRO A 214 -23.96 -8.69 9.48
CA PRO A 214 -24.30 -9.32 10.75
C PRO A 214 -23.03 -9.59 11.56
N VAL A 215 -23.12 -9.45 12.88
CA VAL A 215 -22.03 -9.76 13.82
C VAL A 215 -22.45 -10.94 14.69
N LEU A 216 -21.57 -11.94 14.79
CA LEU A 216 -21.69 -13.08 15.69
C LEU A 216 -20.34 -13.33 16.34
N GLN A 217 -20.25 -13.19 17.66
CA GLN A 217 -19.00 -13.39 18.41
C GLN A 217 -19.24 -14.25 19.64
N GLU A 218 -18.35 -15.21 19.92
CA GLU A 218 -18.34 -15.93 21.19
C GLU A 218 -17.50 -15.15 22.21
N LYS A 219 -18.08 -14.82 23.37
CA LYS A 219 -17.38 -14.27 24.54
C LYS A 219 -17.65 -15.17 25.74
N SER A 220 -16.60 -15.84 26.23
CA SER A 220 -16.62 -16.69 27.43
C SER A 220 -17.77 -17.71 27.45
N GLY A 221 -17.98 -18.42 26.33
CA GLY A 221 -19.03 -19.44 26.19
C GLY A 221 -20.45 -18.89 25.94
N SER A 222 -20.61 -17.57 25.79
CA SER A 222 -21.87 -16.93 25.40
C SER A 222 -21.74 -16.25 24.03
N TYR A 223 -22.82 -16.22 23.24
CA TYR A 223 -22.82 -15.59 21.92
C TYR A 223 -23.38 -14.16 21.98
N GLN A 224 -22.63 -13.22 21.41
CA GLN A 224 -23.08 -11.87 21.09
C GLN A 224 -23.59 -11.84 19.66
N TYR A 225 -24.77 -11.24 19.45
CA TYR A 225 -25.38 -11.09 18.14
C TYR A 225 -25.58 -9.60 17.85
N GLY A 226 -25.38 -9.16 16.62
CA GLY A 226 -25.47 -7.75 16.30
C GLY A 226 -25.42 -7.42 14.83
N VAL A 227 -25.26 -6.12 14.58
CA VAL A 227 -25.10 -5.55 13.24
C VAL A 227 -23.96 -4.54 13.26
N GLY A 228 -23.11 -4.61 12.24
CA GLY A 228 -22.06 -3.67 11.96
C GLY A 228 -22.42 -2.76 10.79
N PHE A 229 -21.99 -1.50 10.87
CA PHE A 229 -22.10 -0.48 9.84
C PHE A 229 -20.71 0.10 9.59
N SER A 230 -20.34 0.31 8.33
CA SER A 230 -19.12 1.05 8.02
C SER A 230 -19.27 1.93 6.80
N SER A 231 -18.48 3.00 6.79
CA SER A 231 -18.39 3.90 5.64
C SER A 231 -17.06 4.63 5.59
N ILE A 232 -16.73 5.11 4.40
CA ILE A 232 -15.50 5.82 4.07
C ILE A 232 -15.79 6.89 3.00
N ASP A 233 -15.07 8.00 3.06
CA ASP A 233 -15.10 9.03 2.03
C ASP A 233 -14.29 8.62 0.78
N LEU A 234 -14.41 9.40 -0.30
CA LEU A 234 -13.80 9.04 -1.58
C LEU A 234 -12.26 8.98 -1.51
N LEU A 235 -11.64 9.84 -0.69
CA LEU A 235 -10.20 9.91 -0.55
C LEU A 235 -9.65 9.02 0.57
N SER A 236 -10.50 8.24 1.26
CA SER A 236 -10.12 7.49 2.47
C SER A 236 -9.48 8.37 3.56
N SER A 237 -9.85 9.65 3.57
CA SER A 237 -9.44 10.65 4.54
C SER A 237 -10.25 10.55 5.83
N GLN A 238 -11.50 10.09 5.76
CA GLN A 238 -12.37 9.90 6.91
C GLN A 238 -13.13 8.59 6.78
N ALA A 239 -13.21 7.84 7.87
CA ALA A 239 -13.94 6.58 7.92
C ALA A 239 -14.54 6.37 9.30
N TYR A 240 -15.67 5.66 9.36
CA TYR A 240 -16.20 5.14 10.62
C TYR A 240 -16.59 3.67 10.50
N SER A 241 -16.54 2.98 11.63
CA SER A 241 -17.14 1.67 11.86
C SER A 241 -17.97 1.73 13.14
N VAL A 242 -19.17 1.15 13.11
CA VAL A 242 -20.07 1.02 14.26
C VAL A 242 -20.54 -0.42 14.35
N GLU A 243 -20.28 -1.08 15.45
CA GLU A 243 -20.88 -2.36 15.80
C GLU A 243 -21.85 -2.18 16.96
N LEU A 244 -23.06 -2.73 16.82
CA LEU A 244 -24.06 -2.77 17.87
C LEU A 244 -24.38 -4.23 18.14
N THR A 245 -24.08 -4.71 19.34
CA THR A 245 -24.25 -6.12 19.72
C THR A 245 -25.08 -6.28 20.99
N GLY A 246 -25.65 -7.47 21.16
CA GLY A 246 -26.47 -7.84 22.30
C GLY A 246 -26.00 -9.13 22.94
N ILE A 247 -25.82 -9.13 24.25
CA ILE A 247 -25.63 -10.33 25.08
C ILE A 247 -26.30 -10.12 26.45
N GLN A 248 -26.94 -11.18 26.98
CA GLN A 248 -27.63 -11.16 28.27
C GLN A 248 -28.61 -9.97 28.45
N ASN A 249 -29.44 -9.70 27.43
CA ASN A 249 -30.40 -8.58 27.38
C ASN A 249 -29.78 -7.18 27.54
N ARG A 250 -28.50 -6.99 27.17
CA ARG A 250 -27.82 -5.69 27.19
C ARG A 250 -27.30 -5.32 25.83
N LEU A 251 -27.34 -4.02 25.54
CA LEU A 251 -26.74 -3.42 24.37
C LEU A 251 -25.27 -3.10 24.64
N TRP A 252 -24.44 -3.45 23.68
CA TRP A 252 -23.00 -3.18 23.62
C TRP A 252 -22.72 -2.48 22.30
N TYR A 253 -21.67 -1.68 22.27
CA TYR A 253 -21.34 -0.89 21.10
C TYR A 253 -19.84 -0.69 20.97
N ASP A 254 -19.37 -0.62 19.74
CA ASP A 254 -18.02 -0.22 19.39
C ASP A 254 -18.09 0.71 18.19
N LEU A 255 -17.76 1.99 18.40
CA LEU A 255 -17.67 3.01 17.37
C LEU A 255 -16.20 3.38 17.23
N THR A 256 -15.66 3.25 16.03
CA THR A 256 -14.36 3.81 15.65
C THR A 256 -14.56 4.88 14.59
N TYR A 257 -13.91 6.04 14.76
CA TYR A 257 -13.87 7.11 13.78
C TYR A 257 -12.42 7.52 13.50
N THR A 258 -12.03 7.49 12.24
CA THR A 258 -10.69 7.88 11.79
C THR A 258 -10.75 9.16 10.96
N ASN A 259 -9.81 10.06 11.19
CA ASN A 259 -9.65 11.29 10.42
C ASN A 259 -8.18 11.51 10.08
N LYS A 260 -7.88 11.45 8.78
CA LYS A 260 -6.57 11.62 8.16
C LYS A 260 -6.48 12.88 7.28
N MET A 261 -7.42 13.83 7.45
CA MET A 261 -7.37 15.12 6.73
C MET A 261 -6.18 15.99 7.16
N PHE A 262 -5.57 15.69 8.29
CA PHE A 262 -4.34 16.27 8.80
C PHE A 262 -3.36 15.14 9.14
N TYR A 263 -2.07 15.44 9.25
CA TYR A 263 -1.04 14.49 9.68
C TYR A 263 -0.66 14.79 11.14
N PRO A 264 -0.53 13.77 12.02
CA PRO A 264 -0.64 12.31 11.80
C PRO A 264 -2.08 11.79 11.61
N GLY A 265 -3.08 12.65 11.76
CA GLY A 265 -4.47 12.25 11.85
C GLY A 265 -4.87 11.89 13.27
N ALA A 266 -6.09 11.42 13.46
CA ALA A 266 -6.61 10.98 14.74
C ALA A 266 -7.57 9.81 14.57
N GLU A 267 -7.58 8.92 15.55
CA GLU A 267 -8.56 7.86 15.72
C GLU A 267 -9.26 8.06 17.05
N LEU A 268 -10.60 8.11 17.01
CA LEU A 268 -11.47 8.22 18.16
C LEU A 268 -12.26 6.91 18.27
N SER A 269 -12.21 6.27 19.43
CA SER A 269 -12.99 5.07 19.71
C SER A 269 -13.92 5.31 20.89
N VAL A 270 -15.17 4.85 20.77
CA VAL A 270 -16.21 4.94 21.80
C VAL A 270 -16.83 3.57 21.93
N TYR A 271 -16.65 2.94 23.09
CA TYR A 271 -16.98 1.53 23.26
C TYR A 271 -17.73 1.27 24.57
N SER A 272 -18.44 0.14 24.60
CA SER A 272 -18.96 -0.52 25.78
C SER A 272 -18.81 -2.02 25.55
N ASP A 273 -18.00 -2.69 26.37
CA ASP A 273 -17.64 -4.11 26.24
C ASP A 273 -17.86 -4.90 27.54
N PRO A 274 -18.35 -6.15 27.47
CA PRO A 274 -18.37 -7.05 28.60
C PRO A 274 -17.02 -7.78 28.75
N GLN A 275 -16.54 -7.84 29.99
CA GLN A 275 -15.43 -8.69 30.41
C GLN A 275 -15.94 -9.70 31.45
N PHE A 276 -15.57 -10.96 31.34
CA PHE A 276 -16.00 -12.01 32.27
C PHE A 276 -14.81 -12.51 33.08
N PHE A 277 -15.01 -12.63 34.40
CA PHE A 277 -14.01 -13.08 35.34
C PHE A 277 -14.54 -14.26 36.14
N VAL A 278 -13.64 -15.17 36.51
CA VAL A 278 -13.89 -16.21 37.51
C VAL A 278 -12.98 -15.93 38.70
N ALA A 279 -13.54 -15.94 39.90
CA ALA A 279 -12.78 -15.86 41.14
C ALA A 279 -13.13 -17.03 42.03
N SER A 280 -12.22 -17.41 42.91
CA SER A 280 -12.48 -18.35 43.98
C SER A 280 -12.32 -17.73 45.36
N ASN A 281 -12.98 -18.32 46.35
CA ASN A 281 -12.76 -17.98 47.76
C ASN A 281 -11.59 -18.79 48.36
N GLN A 282 -11.19 -18.45 49.59
CA GLN A 282 -10.16 -19.21 50.32
C GLN A 282 -10.51 -20.68 50.55
N ASN A 283 -11.79 -21.07 50.39
CA ASN A 283 -12.28 -22.44 50.48
C ASN A 283 -12.36 -23.16 49.11
N GLY A 284 -11.96 -22.52 48.01
CA GLY A 284 -11.97 -23.07 46.66
C GLY A 284 -13.32 -23.01 45.91
N GLU A 285 -14.36 -22.38 46.47
CA GLU A 285 -15.64 -22.15 45.80
C GLU A 285 -15.49 -21.08 44.73
N ARG A 286 -15.90 -21.39 43.49
CA ARG A 286 -15.78 -20.49 42.34
C ARG A 286 -17.07 -19.71 42.10
N PHE A 287 -16.92 -18.44 41.74
CA PHE A 287 -18.01 -17.56 41.31
C PHE A 287 -17.60 -16.76 40.08
N SER A 288 -18.59 -16.42 39.26
CA SER A 288 -18.39 -15.67 38.02
C SER A 288 -18.88 -14.23 38.18
N LEU A 289 -18.08 -13.29 37.70
CA LEU A 289 -18.44 -11.88 37.62
C LEU A 289 -18.37 -11.41 36.17
N MET A 290 -19.19 -10.43 35.82
CA MET A 290 -19.07 -9.67 34.58
C MET A 290 -18.75 -8.22 34.93
N ARG A 291 -17.77 -7.64 34.26
CA ARG A 291 -17.49 -6.20 34.29
C ARG A 291 -17.97 -5.58 32.98
N GLN A 292 -18.69 -4.48 33.07
CA GLN A 292 -18.95 -3.62 31.91
C GLN A 292 -17.87 -2.56 31.88
N ASP A 293 -17.10 -2.51 30.80
CA ASP A 293 -16.14 -1.44 30.52
C ASP A 293 -16.73 -0.54 29.43
N ARG A 294 -16.85 0.76 29.69
CA ARG A 294 -17.25 1.72 28.66
C ARG A 294 -16.30 2.89 28.66
N GLY A 295 -15.96 3.42 27.49
CA GLY A 295 -14.97 4.48 27.45
C GLY A 295 -14.89 5.20 26.13
N VAL A 296 -14.03 6.21 26.15
CA VAL A 296 -13.59 6.96 24.98
C VAL A 296 -12.08 6.87 24.92
N SER A 297 -11.51 6.59 23.75
CA SER A 297 -10.08 6.68 23.50
C SER A 297 -9.76 7.58 22.32
N LEU A 298 -8.62 8.27 22.42
CA LEU A 298 -8.06 9.09 21.35
C LEU A 298 -6.63 8.60 21.08
N SER A 299 -6.37 8.20 19.84
CA SER A 299 -5.08 7.74 19.35
C SER A 299 -4.57 8.65 18.23
N LEU A 300 -3.26 8.90 18.20
CA LEU A 300 -2.59 9.71 17.18
C LEU A 300 -1.55 8.87 16.44
N PRO A 301 -1.89 8.24 15.30
CA PRO A 301 -1.01 7.28 14.64
C PRO A 301 0.02 7.96 13.72
N PHE A 302 1.30 7.88 14.08
CA PHE A 302 2.42 8.28 13.22
C PHE A 302 2.95 7.06 12.47
N GLU A 303 3.16 7.21 11.16
CA GLU A 303 3.80 6.18 10.34
C GLU A 303 4.78 6.83 9.37
N TYR A 304 6.00 6.31 9.33
CA TYR A 304 7.00 6.66 8.33
C TYR A 304 7.46 5.40 7.61
N ARG A 305 7.33 5.40 6.29
CA ARG A 305 7.83 4.33 5.42
C ARG A 305 9.13 4.79 4.77
N PHE A 306 10.18 4.00 4.94
CA PHE A 306 11.46 4.24 4.29
C PHE A 306 11.33 3.86 2.80
N ARG A 307 11.98 4.63 1.91
CA ARG A 307 12.01 4.30 0.47
C ARG A 307 12.75 2.97 0.26
N GLY A 308 12.16 2.07 -0.51
CA GLY A 308 12.76 0.80 -0.89
C GLY A 308 11.94 0.14 -2.01
N ASP A 309 12.63 -0.50 -2.96
CA ASP A 309 12.01 -0.95 -4.20
C ASP A 309 11.24 -2.28 -4.06
N THR A 310 11.64 -3.13 -3.11
CA THR A 310 11.08 -4.50 -2.98
C THR A 310 10.80 -4.95 -1.55
N ARG A 311 11.37 -4.31 -0.51
CA ARG A 311 11.18 -4.69 0.90
C ARG A 311 10.67 -3.51 1.70
N LEU A 312 9.67 -3.75 2.55
CA LEU A 312 9.08 -2.75 3.42
C LEU A 312 9.92 -2.57 4.67
N SER A 313 10.46 -1.36 4.83
CA SER A 313 10.94 -0.88 6.12
C SER A 313 10.03 0.27 6.56
N SER A 314 9.55 0.24 7.79
CA SER A 314 8.70 1.30 8.34
C SER A 314 8.85 1.41 9.84
N ILE A 315 8.61 2.62 10.37
CA ILE A 315 8.44 2.86 11.79
C ILE A 315 7.08 3.49 12.02
N SER A 316 6.36 2.99 13.02
CA SER A 316 5.07 3.54 13.43
C SER A 316 4.98 3.61 14.94
N PHE A 317 4.33 4.65 15.44
CA PHE A 317 3.99 4.77 16.85
C PHE A 317 2.64 5.49 17.00
N SER A 318 1.89 5.12 18.03
CA SER A 318 0.51 5.57 18.23
C SER A 318 0.29 5.79 19.72
N PRO A 319 0.63 6.98 20.25
CA PRO A 319 0.20 7.37 21.59
C PRO A 319 -1.32 7.38 21.66
N GLU A 320 -1.85 6.91 22.79
CA GLU A 320 -3.27 6.78 23.05
C GLU A 320 -3.58 7.23 24.48
N VAL A 321 -4.70 7.94 24.63
CA VAL A 321 -5.28 8.26 25.94
C VAL A 321 -6.70 7.72 26.02
N LYS A 322 -7.07 7.17 27.18
CA LYS A 322 -8.39 6.55 27.43
C LYS A 322 -9.02 7.14 28.68
N ALA A 323 -10.31 7.44 28.60
CA ALA A 323 -11.16 7.69 29.74
C ALA A 323 -12.23 6.59 29.78
N GLU A 324 -12.18 5.75 30.82
CA GLU A 324 -13.00 4.56 30.95
C GLU A 324 -13.80 4.60 32.24
N GLN A 325 -15.02 4.09 32.20
CA GLN A 325 -15.83 3.78 33.36
C GLN A 325 -16.14 2.30 33.38
N PHE A 326 -16.04 1.68 34.55
CA PHE A 326 -16.36 0.28 34.71
C PHE A 326 -17.16 -0.02 35.98
N LYS A 327 -17.92 -1.10 35.96
CA LYS A 327 -18.65 -1.63 37.11
C LYS A 327 -18.89 -3.13 36.99
N TYR A 328 -19.14 -3.79 38.11
CA TYR A 328 -19.28 -5.23 38.20
C TYR A 328 -20.73 -5.69 38.34
N TYR A 329 -20.95 -6.93 37.91
CA TYR A 329 -22.20 -7.66 37.91
C TYR A 329 -21.93 -9.10 38.37
N ASN A 330 -22.86 -9.66 39.13
CA ASN A 330 -22.87 -11.08 39.54
C ASN A 330 -23.59 -11.99 38.52
N LEU A 331 -23.69 -11.55 37.26
CA LEU A 331 -24.50 -12.15 36.17
C LEU A 331 -26.02 -11.94 36.31
N GLN A 332 -26.47 -11.14 37.28
CA GLN A 332 -27.84 -10.61 37.34
C GLN A 332 -27.95 -9.24 36.65
N PRO A 333 -29.18 -8.77 36.33
CA PRO A 333 -29.40 -7.48 35.69
C PRO A 333 -28.90 -6.27 36.49
N GLU A 334 -28.94 -6.36 37.82
CA GLU A 334 -28.52 -5.28 38.73
C GLU A 334 -27.01 -5.30 38.95
N ALA A 335 -26.41 -4.10 38.98
CA ALA A 335 -24.98 -3.96 39.24
C ALA A 335 -24.70 -4.18 40.73
N ILE A 336 -23.56 -4.81 41.02
CA ILE A 336 -23.08 -4.98 42.40
C ILE A 336 -22.15 -3.85 42.84
N THR A 337 -21.67 -3.02 41.89
CA THR A 337 -20.86 -1.82 42.18
C THR A 337 -21.37 -0.60 41.41
N ASP A 338 -21.01 0.59 41.91
CA ASP A 338 -21.10 1.84 41.15
C ASP A 338 -20.04 1.90 40.03
N PHE A 339 -20.18 2.91 39.16
CA PHE A 339 -19.20 3.19 38.12
C PHE A 339 -17.93 3.80 38.73
N ASN A 340 -16.81 3.11 38.52
CA ASN A 340 -15.47 3.61 38.80
C ASN A 340 -14.88 4.20 37.53
N THR A 341 -14.18 5.34 37.64
CA THR A 341 -13.61 6.05 36.47
C THR A 341 -12.09 5.95 36.46
N ARG A 342 -11.53 5.45 35.36
CA ARG A 342 -10.10 5.24 35.17
C ARG A 342 -9.59 5.97 33.93
N TYR A 343 -8.48 6.65 34.08
CA TYR A 343 -7.75 7.29 32.98
C TYR A 343 -6.50 6.47 32.68
N ARG A 344 -6.27 6.20 31.40
CA ARG A 344 -5.07 5.48 30.93
C ARG A 344 -4.34 6.30 29.87
N ALA A 345 -3.02 6.23 29.88
CA ALA A 345 -2.20 6.66 28.76
C ALA A 345 -1.34 5.49 28.31
N GLY A 346 -1.12 5.38 27.01
CA GLY A 346 -0.32 4.33 26.44
C GLY A 346 0.28 4.72 25.11
N MET A 347 1.09 3.81 24.58
CA MET A 347 1.68 3.95 23.26
C MET A 347 1.91 2.57 22.66
N PHE A 348 1.41 2.39 21.44
CA PHE A 348 1.85 1.31 20.57
C PHE A 348 3.01 1.78 19.70
N SER A 349 3.97 0.91 19.43
CA SER A 349 5.12 1.18 18.58
C SER A 349 5.48 -0.08 17.78
N GLN A 350 5.90 0.12 16.54
CA GLN A 350 6.34 -0.97 15.67
C GLN A 350 7.42 -0.49 14.71
N LEU A 351 8.46 -1.32 14.56
CA LEU A 351 9.56 -1.13 13.62
C LEU A 351 9.63 -2.37 12.72
N ASN A 352 9.39 -2.18 11.43
CA ASN A 352 9.54 -3.19 10.40
C ASN A 352 10.85 -2.94 9.66
N ILE A 353 11.67 -3.98 9.50
CA ILE A 353 12.96 -3.92 8.84
C ILE A 353 13.00 -4.96 7.73
N GLY A 354 12.96 -4.48 6.48
CA GLY A 354 13.12 -5.32 5.30
C GLY A 354 12.07 -6.43 5.17
N VAL A 355 10.84 -6.17 5.62
CA VAL A 355 9.73 -7.13 5.56
C VAL A 355 9.31 -7.30 4.10
N LEU A 356 9.29 -8.55 3.63
CA LEU A 356 8.86 -8.91 2.28
C LEU A 356 7.58 -9.74 2.36
N THR A 357 6.52 -9.25 1.72
CA THR A 357 5.25 -9.94 1.58
C THR A 357 4.84 -9.89 0.10
N LEU A 358 4.79 -11.04 -0.56
CA LEU A 358 4.28 -11.15 -1.93
C LEU A 358 2.74 -11.28 -1.94
N PRO A 359 2.05 -10.99 -3.05
CA PRO A 359 0.58 -11.03 -3.11
C PRO A 359 -0.08 -12.36 -2.73
N ARG A 360 0.65 -13.48 -2.83
CA ARG A 360 0.20 -14.82 -2.44
C ARG A 360 0.80 -15.29 -1.12
N ASP A 361 1.63 -14.51 -0.46
CA ASP A 361 2.21 -14.91 0.82
C ASP A 361 1.13 -14.88 1.91
N VAL A 362 0.85 -16.04 2.52
CA VAL A 362 -0.02 -16.12 3.72
C VAL A 362 0.65 -15.45 4.92
N GLN A 363 1.98 -15.45 4.95
CA GLN A 363 2.83 -14.86 5.98
C GLN A 363 4.08 -14.29 5.31
N PRO A 364 4.65 -13.17 5.80
CA PRO A 364 5.86 -12.60 5.23
C PRO A 364 6.97 -13.65 5.03
N SER A 365 7.71 -13.53 3.92
CA SER A 365 8.74 -14.51 3.53
C SER A 365 10.13 -14.16 4.08
N SER A 366 10.37 -12.89 4.39
CA SER A 366 11.60 -12.44 5.05
C SER A 366 11.39 -11.15 5.83
N GLY A 367 12.30 -10.88 6.77
CA GLY A 367 12.41 -9.60 7.46
C GLY A 367 12.25 -9.74 8.97
N ILE A 368 12.34 -8.61 9.65
CA ILE A 368 12.22 -8.52 11.10
C ILE A 368 11.17 -7.47 11.45
N SER A 369 10.34 -7.75 12.44
CA SER A 369 9.41 -6.78 13.00
C SER A 369 9.55 -6.75 14.51
N VAL A 370 9.70 -5.56 15.08
CA VAL A 370 9.75 -5.32 16.53
C VAL A 370 8.53 -4.52 16.90
N PHE A 371 7.87 -4.86 18.00
CA PHE A 371 6.72 -4.11 18.48
C PHE A 371 6.76 -3.95 20.00
N GLY A 372 6.07 -2.92 20.49
CA GLY A 372 5.87 -2.68 21.90
C GLY A 372 4.59 -1.89 22.15
N LEU A 373 3.83 -2.34 23.14
CA LEU A 373 2.67 -1.68 23.71
C LEU A 373 2.97 -1.40 25.18
N TYR A 374 2.90 -0.14 25.58
CA TYR A 374 2.96 0.27 26.98
C TYR A 374 1.66 0.97 27.35
N GLU A 375 1.11 0.67 28.52
CA GLU A 375 -0.03 1.39 29.10
C GLU A 375 0.16 1.58 30.60
N GLN A 376 -0.34 2.71 31.11
CA GLN A 376 -0.32 3.06 32.53
C GLN A 376 -1.59 3.82 32.93
N THR A 377 -2.05 3.60 34.15
CA THR A 377 -3.15 4.38 34.75
C THR A 377 -2.66 5.73 35.27
N LEU A 378 -3.46 6.77 35.07
CA LEU A 378 -3.14 8.14 35.47
C LEU A 378 -3.79 8.56 36.79
N ASN A 379 -4.64 7.71 37.36
CA ASN A 379 -5.31 7.94 38.63
C ASN A 379 -5.32 6.67 39.48
N GLU A 380 -5.42 6.88 40.78
CA GLU A 380 -5.61 5.86 41.81
C GLU A 380 -7.10 5.62 42.01
N LEU A 381 -7.46 4.37 42.35
CA LEU A 381 -8.84 3.95 42.49
C LEU A 381 -8.96 2.92 43.60
N GLU A 382 -9.80 3.23 44.58
CA GLU A 382 -10.17 2.32 45.66
C GLU A 382 -11.68 2.08 45.62
N PHE A 383 -12.08 0.81 45.60
CA PHE A 383 -13.48 0.42 45.63
C PHE A 383 -13.65 -1.00 46.18
N GLU A 384 -14.87 -1.35 46.53
CA GLU A 384 -15.21 -2.66 47.08
C GLU A 384 -16.16 -3.40 46.14
N ILE A 385 -15.95 -4.71 45.98
CA ILE A 385 -16.84 -5.58 45.21
C ILE A 385 -17.64 -6.45 46.20
N PRO A 386 -18.95 -6.22 46.34
CA PRO A 386 -19.81 -7.12 47.11
C PRO A 386 -19.93 -8.46 46.38
N THR A 387 -19.47 -9.54 47.00
CA THR A 387 -19.59 -10.90 46.45
C THR A 387 -20.41 -11.79 47.39
N PRO A 388 -20.97 -12.92 46.91
CA PRO A 388 -21.73 -13.86 47.75
C PRO A 388 -20.96 -14.42 48.96
N ILE A 389 -19.63 -14.28 48.96
CA ILE A 389 -18.69 -14.82 49.96
C ILE A 389 -18.06 -13.72 50.84
N GLY A 390 -18.46 -12.46 50.67
CA GLY A 390 -17.92 -11.30 51.40
C GLY A 390 -17.61 -10.10 50.49
N THR A 391 -17.07 -9.04 51.08
CA THR A 391 -16.65 -7.85 50.33
C THR A 391 -15.19 -7.97 49.94
N LEU A 392 -14.88 -7.82 48.65
CA LEU A 392 -13.52 -7.86 48.12
C LEU A 392 -13.01 -6.43 47.92
N PRO A 393 -12.14 -5.89 48.78
CA PRO A 393 -11.57 -4.57 48.61
C PRO A 393 -10.59 -4.57 47.43
N ARG A 394 -10.59 -3.48 46.67
CA ARG A 394 -9.71 -3.26 45.52
C ARG A 394 -9.05 -1.92 45.57
N GLN A 395 -7.73 -1.96 45.39
CA GLN A 395 -6.86 -0.81 45.24
C GLN A 395 -6.12 -0.97 43.92
N LEU A 396 -6.41 -0.07 42.98
CA LEU A 396 -5.85 -0.06 41.63
C LEU A 396 -4.89 1.11 41.49
N ASP A 397 -3.76 1.02 42.18
CA ASP A 397 -2.75 2.08 42.19
C ASP A 397 -1.59 1.74 41.28
N ASN A 398 -1.11 2.75 40.54
CA ASN A 398 0.05 2.66 39.67
C ASN A 398 0.04 1.42 38.74
N GLN A 399 -1.13 1.12 38.15
CA GLN A 399 -1.23 -0.02 37.25
C GLN A 399 -0.48 0.27 35.95
N TRP A 400 0.33 -0.67 35.50
CA TRP A 400 1.00 -0.58 34.20
C TRP A 400 1.11 -1.96 33.54
N SER A 401 1.22 -1.95 32.22
CA SER A 401 1.45 -3.15 31.42
C SER A 401 2.35 -2.81 30.25
N ALA A 402 3.37 -3.64 30.03
CA ALA A 402 4.23 -3.62 28.86
C ALA A 402 4.11 -4.97 28.13
N TYR A 403 3.75 -4.93 26.86
CA TYR A 403 3.70 -6.09 25.97
C TYR A 403 4.53 -5.82 24.73
N TYR A 404 5.62 -6.56 24.54
CA TYR A 404 6.58 -6.28 23.49
C TYR A 404 7.21 -7.57 22.95
N GLY A 405 7.79 -7.49 21.76
CA GLY A 405 8.40 -8.65 21.16
C GLY A 405 9.03 -8.41 19.80
N VAL A 406 9.64 -9.48 19.29
CA VAL A 406 10.32 -9.51 18.00
C VAL A 406 9.80 -10.69 17.19
N PHE A 407 9.55 -10.44 15.91
CA PHE A 407 9.21 -11.40 14.87
C PHE A 407 10.35 -11.50 13.88
N GLY A 408 10.82 -12.71 13.62
CA GLY A 408 11.70 -13.02 12.50
C GLY A 408 10.98 -13.89 11.48
N PHE A 409 11.14 -13.56 10.20
CA PHE A 409 10.59 -14.33 9.09
C PHE A 409 11.71 -14.87 8.22
N VAL A 410 11.66 -16.16 7.92
CA VAL A 410 12.54 -16.82 6.96
C VAL A 410 11.73 -17.76 6.10
N SER A 411 12.11 -17.92 4.84
CA SER A 411 11.44 -18.80 3.88
C SER A 411 12.40 -19.89 3.42
N PRO A 412 12.47 -21.05 4.13
CA PRO A 412 13.37 -22.14 3.77
C PRO A 412 13.12 -22.67 2.35
N LEU A 413 11.86 -22.67 1.90
CA LEU A 413 11.44 -23.11 0.57
C LEU A 413 10.69 -21.98 -0.16
N ARG A 414 11.43 -20.91 -0.49
CA ARG A 414 10.88 -19.70 -1.12
C ARG A 414 10.13 -19.94 -2.43
N ARG A 415 10.56 -20.92 -3.24
CA ARG A 415 9.87 -21.30 -4.48
C ARG A 415 8.43 -21.82 -4.25
N TRP A 416 8.14 -22.29 -3.04
CA TRP A 416 6.86 -22.91 -2.66
C TRP A 416 6.06 -22.01 -1.70
N ASN A 417 6.47 -20.75 -1.53
CA ASN A 417 5.84 -19.76 -0.64
C ASN A 417 5.69 -20.25 0.82
N GLN A 418 6.58 -21.13 1.28
CA GLN A 418 6.57 -21.60 2.67
C GLN A 418 7.30 -20.60 3.55
N SER A 419 6.76 -20.31 4.73
CA SER A 419 7.34 -19.32 5.63
C SER A 419 7.41 -19.86 7.06
N LEU A 420 8.59 -19.71 7.67
CA LEU A 420 8.84 -19.94 9.07
C LEU A 420 8.89 -18.59 9.78
N ARG A 421 7.99 -18.40 10.74
CA ARG A 421 8.04 -17.30 11.70
C ARG A 421 8.61 -17.82 13.00
N MET A 422 9.54 -17.06 13.57
CA MET A 422 9.98 -17.20 14.94
C MET A 422 9.57 -15.94 15.69
N ASP A 423 8.98 -16.08 16.87
CA ASP A 423 8.62 -14.94 17.69
C ASP A 423 9.00 -15.12 19.16
N LEU A 424 9.53 -14.05 19.73
CA LEU A 424 9.83 -13.92 21.15
C LEU A 424 9.03 -12.74 21.69
N ARG A 425 8.17 -12.99 22.68
CA ARG A 425 7.27 -12.00 23.26
C ARG A 425 7.39 -11.98 24.76
N PHE A 426 7.09 -10.82 25.34
CA PHE A 426 7.16 -10.57 26.77
C PHE A 426 5.93 -9.80 27.20
N LEU A 427 5.35 -10.21 28.33
CA LEU A 427 4.30 -9.50 29.04
C LEU A 427 4.84 -9.20 30.44
N GLN A 428 4.90 -7.92 30.80
CA GLN A 428 5.31 -7.46 32.13
C GLN A 428 4.25 -6.51 32.65
N GLN A 429 3.81 -6.70 33.89
CA GLN A 429 2.70 -5.94 34.45
C GLN A 429 2.91 -5.64 35.93
N SER A 430 2.21 -4.63 36.43
CA SER A 430 2.09 -4.35 37.86
C SER A 430 1.37 -5.47 38.62
N GLU A 431 1.49 -5.47 39.95
CA GLU A 431 0.83 -6.45 40.83
C GLU A 431 -0.70 -6.47 40.68
N SER A 432 -1.30 -5.29 40.42
CA SER A 432 -2.69 -5.15 39.97
C SER A 432 -2.69 -5.02 38.44
N PRO A 433 -2.87 -6.10 37.66
CA PRO A 433 -2.73 -6.06 36.20
C PRO A 433 -3.86 -5.29 35.50
N ILE A 434 -3.53 -4.63 34.39
CA ILE A 434 -4.52 -3.98 33.51
C ILE A 434 -5.22 -5.02 32.60
N TYR A 435 -4.46 -6.02 32.16
CA TYR A 435 -4.88 -7.03 31.19
C TYR A 435 -4.89 -8.44 31.77
N SER A 436 -5.71 -9.32 31.17
CA SER A 436 -5.60 -10.76 31.39
C SER A 436 -4.30 -11.32 30.80
N ASN A 437 -3.79 -12.41 31.39
CA ASN A 437 -2.68 -13.19 30.83
C ASN A 437 -3.04 -13.83 29.47
N ASP A 438 -4.32 -13.88 29.11
CA ASP A 438 -4.79 -14.27 27.77
C ASP A 438 -4.10 -13.50 26.64
N THR A 439 -3.63 -12.28 26.92
CA THR A 439 -2.93 -11.42 25.94
C THR A 439 -1.67 -12.07 25.35
N ILE A 440 -0.97 -12.90 26.13
CA ILE A 440 0.24 -13.61 25.68
C ILE A 440 -0.01 -15.10 25.38
N LEU A 441 -1.14 -15.66 25.81
CA LEU A 441 -1.45 -17.08 25.58
C LEU A 441 -1.53 -17.40 24.08
N PRO A 442 -0.82 -18.45 23.60
CA PRO A 442 -0.90 -18.86 22.21
C PRO A 442 -2.08 -19.79 21.94
N MET A 443 -2.34 -20.04 20.66
CA MET A 443 -3.38 -20.98 20.23
C MET A 443 -3.10 -22.38 20.81
N GLY A 444 -4.15 -23.05 21.28
CA GLY A 444 -4.05 -24.41 21.86
C GLY A 444 -3.91 -24.46 23.38
N PHE A 445 -3.66 -23.33 24.05
CA PHE A 445 -3.80 -23.24 25.50
C PHE A 445 -5.22 -22.83 25.86
N SER A 446 -5.95 -23.70 26.56
CA SER A 446 -7.37 -23.51 26.89
C SER A 446 -7.63 -23.28 28.37
N ASN A 447 -6.60 -23.23 29.22
CA ASN A 447 -6.69 -23.10 30.68
C ASN A 447 -5.49 -22.31 31.25
N ASP A 448 -5.63 -21.84 32.49
CA ASP A 448 -4.58 -21.21 33.31
C ASP A 448 -3.31 -22.08 33.37
N VAL A 449 -2.37 -21.80 32.48
CA VAL A 449 -1.08 -22.51 32.35
C VAL A 449 -0.26 -22.40 33.63
N PHE A 450 -0.46 -21.30 34.35
CA PHE A 450 0.05 -21.05 35.69
C PHE A 450 -1.17 -20.95 36.60
N ALA A 451 -1.45 -22.00 37.37
CA ALA A 451 -2.68 -22.28 38.12
C ALA A 451 -3.05 -21.28 39.24
N ASN A 452 -2.46 -20.09 39.23
CA ASN A 452 -2.66 -19.05 40.23
C ASN A 452 -3.14 -17.74 39.62
N TYR A 453 -3.47 -17.63 38.32
CA TYR A 453 -3.97 -16.36 37.76
C TYR A 453 -5.42 -16.12 38.17
N GLU A 454 -5.61 -15.42 39.28
CA GLU A 454 -6.90 -14.89 39.70
C GLU A 454 -6.84 -13.37 39.63
N PRO A 455 -7.30 -12.76 38.51
CA PRO A 455 -7.22 -11.30 38.32
C PRO A 455 -7.99 -10.53 39.41
N LEU A 456 -8.87 -11.23 40.14
CA LEU A 456 -9.57 -10.68 41.28
C LEU A 456 -8.86 -10.81 42.63
N ASN A 457 -7.95 -11.77 42.79
CA ASN A 457 -7.25 -12.03 44.05
C ASN A 457 -5.76 -11.62 44.03
N GLY A 458 -5.29 -11.00 42.93
CA GLY A 458 -3.90 -10.53 42.79
C GLY A 458 -2.86 -11.65 42.68
N ALA A 459 -3.31 -12.90 42.59
CA ALA A 459 -2.45 -14.04 42.34
C ALA A 459 -2.25 -14.19 40.83
N GLY A 460 -1.02 -14.46 40.39
CA GLY A 460 -0.71 -14.71 38.98
C GLY A 460 0.73 -14.36 38.60
N SER A 461 1.27 -14.99 37.56
CA SER A 461 2.55 -14.56 37.01
C SER A 461 2.39 -13.23 36.27
N GLN A 462 3.12 -12.21 36.74
CA GLN A 462 3.13 -10.83 36.23
C GLN A 462 4.10 -10.66 35.06
N ASN A 463 5.08 -11.56 34.96
CA ASN A 463 6.14 -11.50 33.96
C ASN A 463 6.16 -12.83 33.20
N LEU A 464 5.66 -12.80 31.97
CA LEU A 464 5.59 -13.96 31.10
C LEU A 464 6.44 -13.75 29.86
N ALA A 465 7.21 -14.77 29.50
CA ALA A 465 7.89 -14.84 28.21
C ALA A 465 7.24 -15.93 27.35
N ARG A 466 7.18 -15.67 26.04
CA ARG A 466 6.75 -16.66 25.07
C ARG A 466 7.74 -16.75 23.93
N PHE A 467 8.25 -17.95 23.70
CA PHE A 467 8.90 -18.30 22.46
C PHE A 467 7.93 -19.09 21.58
N SER A 468 7.93 -18.83 20.27
CA SER A 468 7.04 -19.52 19.36
C SER A 468 7.68 -19.70 17.99
N THR A 469 7.44 -20.85 17.39
CA THR A 469 7.71 -21.07 15.97
C THR A 469 6.40 -21.37 15.25
N ARG A 470 6.24 -20.83 14.04
CA ARG A 470 5.08 -21.09 13.19
C ARG A 470 5.56 -21.32 11.77
N TYR A 471 5.37 -22.52 11.27
CA TYR A 471 5.65 -22.89 9.89
C TYR A 471 4.35 -22.96 9.09
N THR A 472 4.27 -22.16 8.03
CA THR A 472 3.09 -22.04 7.19
C THR A 472 3.39 -22.63 5.81
N ILE A 473 2.59 -23.60 5.40
CA ILE A 473 2.67 -24.31 4.12
C ILE A 473 1.39 -24.05 3.34
N PRO A 474 1.41 -23.18 2.33
CA PRO A 474 0.28 -23.02 1.45
C PRO A 474 0.00 -24.31 0.65
N LEU A 475 -1.25 -24.74 0.62
CA LEU A 475 -1.67 -25.95 -0.09
C LEU A 475 -2.38 -25.60 -1.39
N PHE A 476 -3.28 -24.61 -1.36
CA PHE A 476 -4.10 -24.24 -2.51
C PHE A 476 -4.53 -22.78 -2.46
N TYR A 477 -4.59 -22.14 -3.64
CA TYR A 477 -5.13 -20.79 -3.82
C TYR A 477 -6.29 -20.87 -4.82
N PRO A 478 -7.54 -21.06 -4.35
CA PRO A 478 -8.69 -21.23 -5.23
C PRO A 478 -9.02 -19.98 -6.04
N ASP A 479 -8.73 -18.82 -5.45
CA ASP A 479 -9.01 -17.53 -6.07
C ASP A 479 -7.96 -17.23 -7.17
N ASN A 480 -8.42 -17.14 -8.41
CA ASN A 480 -7.63 -16.70 -9.57
C ASN A 480 -7.95 -15.26 -9.99
N GLY A 481 -8.61 -14.47 -9.13
CA GLY A 481 -8.99 -13.08 -9.38
C GLY A 481 -10.24 -12.91 -10.26
N PHE A 482 -11.01 -13.98 -10.50
CA PHE A 482 -12.08 -14.00 -11.51
C PHE A 482 -13.51 -13.91 -10.93
N LEU A 483 -13.73 -14.17 -9.63
CA LEU A 483 -15.08 -14.20 -9.04
C LEU A 483 -15.14 -13.48 -7.68
N THR A 484 -15.66 -12.26 -7.68
CA THR A 484 -16.13 -11.56 -6.46
C THR A 484 -17.59 -11.95 -6.18
N VAL A 485 -17.77 -13.10 -5.53
CA VAL A 485 -19.05 -13.52 -4.92
C VAL A 485 -19.12 -13.00 -3.47
N PRO A 486 -20.30 -12.96 -2.82
CA PRO A 486 -20.43 -12.47 -1.44
C PRO A 486 -19.69 -13.33 -0.39
N ALA A 487 -19.12 -14.47 -0.80
CA ALA A 487 -18.15 -15.26 -0.05
C ALA A 487 -16.99 -15.64 -0.98
N TYR A 488 -15.74 -15.49 -0.54
CA TYR A 488 -14.56 -15.88 -1.30
C TYR A 488 -13.60 -16.70 -0.44
N LEU A 489 -12.96 -17.71 -1.04
CA LEU A 489 -11.94 -18.53 -0.39
C LEU A 489 -10.56 -18.14 -0.92
N SER A 490 -9.80 -17.41 -0.11
CA SER A 490 -8.50 -16.84 -0.53
C SER A 490 -7.39 -17.89 -0.63
N SER A 491 -7.29 -18.76 0.37
CA SER A 491 -6.24 -19.78 0.47
C SER A 491 -6.64 -20.92 1.40
N ILE A 492 -6.07 -22.10 1.14
CA ILE A 492 -6.03 -23.24 2.05
C ILE A 492 -4.55 -23.49 2.37
N TYR A 493 -4.21 -23.57 3.65
CA TYR A 493 -2.83 -23.74 4.11
C TYR A 493 -2.77 -24.63 5.35
N LEU A 494 -1.64 -25.33 5.51
CA LEU A 494 -1.29 -26.06 6.71
C LEU A 494 -0.39 -25.18 7.58
N THR A 495 -0.66 -25.16 8.89
CA THR A 495 0.23 -24.52 9.86
C THR A 495 0.70 -25.57 10.86
N THR A 496 2.01 -25.65 11.08
CA THR A 496 2.57 -26.33 12.25
C THR A 496 3.20 -25.29 13.16
N PHE A 497 3.05 -25.45 14.47
CA PHE A 497 3.56 -24.48 15.43
C PHE A 497 4.12 -25.17 16.65
N THR A 498 5.04 -24.48 17.32
CA THR A 498 5.45 -24.79 18.68
C THR A 498 5.33 -23.51 19.49
N HIS A 499 4.91 -23.67 20.73
CA HIS A 499 4.81 -22.58 21.68
C HIS A 499 5.54 -23.00 22.94
N THR A 500 6.24 -22.09 23.59
CA THR A 500 6.81 -22.30 24.91
C THR A 500 6.53 -21.04 25.71
N LEU A 501 5.75 -21.18 26.76
CA LEU A 501 5.39 -20.12 27.70
C LEU A 501 6.16 -20.33 29.00
N THR A 502 6.79 -19.27 29.50
CA THR A 502 7.67 -19.33 30.67
C THR A 502 7.27 -18.26 31.67
N ASP A 503 7.10 -18.66 32.92
CA ASP A 503 6.98 -17.72 34.05
C ASP A 503 8.37 -17.17 34.40
N MET A 504 8.58 -15.89 34.11
CA MET A 504 9.84 -15.19 34.35
C MET A 504 10.06 -14.81 35.82
N ASN A 505 9.04 -14.95 36.68
CA ASN A 505 9.20 -14.74 38.11
C ASN A 505 9.89 -15.94 38.79
N SER A 506 9.97 -17.10 38.12
CA SER A 506 10.65 -18.28 38.63
C SER A 506 12.18 -18.14 38.56
N LYS A 507 12.87 -18.65 39.58
CA LYS A 507 14.35 -18.77 39.57
C LYS A 507 14.85 -19.84 38.59
N ASP A 508 14.04 -20.85 38.30
CA ASP A 508 14.32 -21.89 37.31
C ASP A 508 13.34 -21.72 36.14
N LEU A 509 13.84 -21.10 35.07
CA LEU A 509 13.09 -20.80 33.86
C LEU A 509 12.74 -22.05 33.05
N VAL A 510 13.56 -23.10 33.15
CA VAL A 510 13.31 -24.35 32.41
C VAL A 510 12.17 -25.12 33.09
N ALA A 511 12.22 -25.24 34.42
CA ALA A 511 11.15 -25.87 35.20
C ALA A 511 9.82 -25.10 35.14
N SER A 512 9.87 -23.77 34.99
CA SER A 512 8.69 -22.92 34.85
C SER A 512 8.16 -22.80 33.41
N SER A 513 8.80 -23.46 32.44
CA SER A 513 8.34 -23.47 31.05
C SER A 513 7.25 -24.52 30.80
N ARG A 514 6.29 -24.20 29.93
CA ARG A 514 5.22 -25.07 29.44
C ARG A 514 5.19 -24.95 27.92
N SER A 515 5.15 -26.07 27.20
CA SER A 515 5.15 -26.08 25.73
C SER A 515 3.92 -26.74 25.15
#